data_AF-A0A918XHA8-F1
#
_entry.id   AF-A0A918XHA8-F1
#
_cell.length_a   1.000
_cell.length_b   1.000
_cell.length_c   1.000
_cell.angle_alpha   90.00
_cell.angle_beta   90.00
_cell.angle_gamma   90.00
#
_symmetry.space_group_name_H-M   'P 1'
#
loop_
_entity.id
_entity.type
_entity.pdbx_description
1 polymer ?
#
loop_
_entity_poly.entity_id
_entity_poly.type
_entity_poly.pdbx_seq_one_letter_code
_entity_poly.pdbx_strand_id
1 'polypeptide(L)' 'MKPLNTMTADELAEALDRLTDRCSQDEALRLALHREMCRAAEEEWFFEEPESSVP' A
#
# COMPACT_ATOMS: atom_id res chain seq x y z
N MET A 1 -3.43 1.89 17.11
CA MET A 1 -3.09 2.00 15.68
C MET A 1 -3.98 1.04 14.92
N LYS A 2 -4.49 1.46 13.76
CA LYS A 2 -5.23 0.61 12.83
C LYS A 2 -4.28 -0.47 12.28
N PRO A 3 -4.71 -1.73 12.12
CA PRO A 3 -3.84 -2.77 11.57
C PRO A 3 -3.58 -2.51 10.07
N LEU A 4 -2.34 -2.76 9.62
CA LEU A 4 -1.84 -2.39 8.28
C LEU A 4 -2.73 -2.91 7.15
N ASN A 5 -3.23 -4.14 7.28
CA ASN A 5 -4.09 -4.80 6.29
C ASN A 5 -5.49 -4.18 6.13
N THR A 6 -5.80 -3.14 6.89
CA THR A 6 -7.09 -2.42 6.80
C THR A 6 -6.91 -0.98 6.34
N MET A 7 -5.67 -0.52 6.13
CA MET A 7 -5.34 0.85 5.74
C MET A 7 -5.49 1.03 4.23
N THR A 8 -5.92 2.23 3.82
CA THR A 8 -5.94 2.60 2.40
C THR A 8 -4.52 2.94 1.91
N ALA A 9 -4.33 3.01 0.59
CA ALA A 9 -3.04 3.38 0.00
C ALA A 9 -2.54 4.76 0.49
N ASP A 10 -3.42 5.75 0.58
CA ASP A 10 -3.11 7.08 1.11
C ASP A 10 -2.68 7.06 2.58
N GLU A 11 -3.38 6.27 3.41
CA GLU A 11 -3.05 6.11 4.83
C GLU A 11 -1.68 5.43 5.02
N LEU A 12 -1.34 4.47 4.15
CA LEU A 12 -0.04 3.78 4.15
C LEU A 12 1.09 4.71 3.69
N ALA A 13 0.86 5.54 2.67
CA ALA A 13 1.82 6.52 2.19
C ALA A 13 2.16 7.55 3.28
N GLU A 14 1.15 8.10 3.94
CA GLU A 14 1.36 9.05 5.05
C GLU A 14 2.12 8.42 6.23
N ALA A 15 1.84 7.14 6.54
CA ALA A 15 2.57 6.41 7.57
C ALA A 15 4.05 6.20 7.21
N LEU A 16 4.35 5.91 5.93
CA LEU A 16 5.71 5.73 5.41
C LEU A 16 6.50 7.04 5.44
N ASP A 17 5.89 8.15 5.04
CA ASP A 17 6.52 9.48 5.08
C ASP A 17 6.88 9.88 6.51
N ARG A 18 5.96 9.68 7.47
CA ARG A 18 6.20 9.95 8.89
C ARG A 18 7.27 9.06 9.53
N LEU A 19 7.56 7.89 8.97
CA LEU A 19 8.66 7.01 9.39
C LEU A 19 9.98 7.48 8.79
N THR A 20 9.95 7.86 7.52
CA THR A 20 11.10 8.38 6.78
C THR A 20 11.61 9.68 7.39
N ASP A 21 10.71 10.62 7.73
CA ASP A 21 11.03 11.89 8.40
C ASP A 21 11.61 11.71 9.81
N ARG A 22 11.29 10.60 10.48
CA ARG A 22 11.77 10.32 11.84
C ARG A 22 13.10 9.58 11.89
N CYS A 23 13.76 9.37 10.75
CA CYS A 23 15.03 8.66 10.65
C CYS A 23 15.00 7.35 11.48
N SER A 24 13.88 6.63 11.41
CA SER A 24 13.66 5.44 12.22
C SER A 24 14.52 4.30 11.69
N GLN A 25 15.40 3.75 12.53
CA GLN A 25 16.25 2.58 12.24
C GLN A 25 15.46 1.29 11.98
N ASP A 26 14.12 1.33 12.04
CA ASP A 26 13.27 0.17 11.86
C ASP A 26 13.02 -0.10 10.36
N GLU A 27 14.07 -0.60 9.72
CA GLU A 27 14.07 -1.01 8.32
C GLU A 27 13.03 -2.11 8.04
N ALA A 28 12.73 -2.95 9.04
CA ALA A 28 11.72 -4.00 8.93
C ALA A 28 10.32 -3.40 8.79
N LEU A 29 9.98 -2.40 9.60
CA LEU A 29 8.71 -1.68 9.50
C LEU A 29 8.59 -0.90 8.18
N ARG A 30 9.68 -0.28 7.72
CA ARG A 30 9.73 0.43 6.44
C ARG A 30 9.47 -0.50 5.25
N LEU A 31 10.12 -1.67 5.23
CA LEU A 31 9.92 -2.68 4.19
C LEU A 31 8.52 -3.30 4.22
N ALA A 32 7.95 -3.51 5.41
CA ALA A 32 6.59 -4.02 5.56
C ALA A 32 5.54 -3.06 4.98
N LEU A 33 5.66 -1.76 5.28
CA LEU A 33 4.77 -0.74 4.73
C LEU A 33 4.89 -0.61 3.21
N HIS A 34 6.11 -0.63 2.68
CA HIS A 34 6.34 -0.54 1.23
C HIS A 34 5.69 -1.71 0.47
N ARG A 35 5.81 -2.93 1.01
CA ARG A 35 5.17 -4.12 0.42
C ARG A 35 3.65 -4.04 0.43
N GLU A 36 3.07 -3.54 1.53
CA GLU A 36 1.63 -3.38 1.64
C GLU A 36 1.10 -2.33 0.66
N MET A 37 1.82 -1.23 0.46
CA MET A 37 1.49 -0.23 -0.57
C MET A 37 1.51 -0.82 -1.98
N CYS A 38 2.54 -1.61 -2.33
CA CYS A 38 2.59 -2.27 -3.62
C CYS A 38 1.41 -3.23 -3.82
N ARG A 39 1.05 -4.03 -2.79
CA ARG A 39 -0.11 -4.93 -2.87
C ARG A 39 -1.41 -4.16 -3.09
N ALA A 40 -1.64 -3.09 -2.32
CA ALA A 40 -2.85 -2.26 -2.45
C ALA A 40 -2.94 -1.61 -3.85
N ALA A 41 -1.82 -1.13 -4.39
CA ALA A 41 -1.76 -0.57 -5.74
C ALA A 41 -2.01 -1.63 -6.82
N GLU A 42 -1.54 -2.87 -6.64
CA GLU A 42 -1.83 -3.98 -7.55
C GLU A 42 -3.31 -4.41 -7.48
N GLU A 43 -3.91 -4.45 -6.30
CA GLU A 43 -5.34 -4.72 -6.11
C GLU A 43 -6.22 -3.63 -6.74
N GLU A 44 -5.80 -2.36 -6.64
CA GLU A 44 -6.47 -1.22 -7.26
C GLU A 44 -6.28 -1.20 -8.80
N TRP A 45 -5.11 -1.61 -9.29
CA TRP A 45 -4.82 -1.77 -10.72
C TRP A 45 -5.56 -2.95 -11.35
N PHE A 46 -6.00 -3.94 -10.57
CA PHE A 46 -6.77 -5.08 -11.06
C PHE A 46 -8.21 -4.74 -11.49
N PHE A 47 -8.65 -3.49 -11.31
CA PHE A 47 -9.89 -2.97 -11.90
C PHE A 47 -9.66 -2.49 -13.33
N GLU A 48 -9.55 -3.44 -14.26
CA GLU A 48 -10.04 -3.37 -15.65
C GLU A 48 -9.61 -4.65 -16.38
N GLU A 49 -10.29 -5.77 -16.10
CA GLU A 49 -10.59 -6.69 -17.20
C GLU A 49 -11.75 -6.03 -17.96
N PRO A 50 -11.54 -5.45 -19.16
CA PRO A 50 -12.67 -5.17 -20.02
C PRO A 50 -13.32 -6.52 -20.27
N GLU A 51 -14.55 -6.69 -19.76
CA GLU A 51 -15.43 -7.73 -20.26
C GLU A 51 -15.49 -7.52 -21.77
N SER A 52 -14.70 -8.31 -22.49
CA SER A 52 -14.80 -8.50 -23.92
C SER A 52 -16.11 -9.24 -24.14
N SER A 53 -17.18 -8.47 -24.01
CA SER A 53 -18.51 -8.81 -24.45
C SER A 53 -18.47 -9.06 -25.95
N VAL A 54 -18.58 -10.36 -26.29
CA VAL A 54 -19.58 -10.93 -27.23
C VAL A 54 -19.28 -10.68 -28.73
N PRO A 55 -19.48 -11.68 -29.64
CA PRO A 55 -20.56 -12.66 -29.63
C PRO A 55 -20.22 -14.15 -29.63
#